data_AF-A0A7Y8HYG7-F1
#
_entry.id   AF-A0A7Y8HYG7-F1
#
_cell.length_a   1.000
_cell.length_b   1.000
_cell.length_c   1.000
_cell.angle_alpha   90.00
_cell.angle_beta   90.00
_cell.angle_gamma   90.00
#
_symmetry.space_group_name_H-M   'P 1'
#
loop_
_entity.id
_entity.type
_entity.pdbx_description
1 polymer ?
#
loop_
_entity_poly.entity_id
_entity_poly.type
_entity_poly.pdbx_seq_one_letter_code
_entity_poly.pdbx_strand_id
1 'polypeptide(L)'
;MSGLVQIKNGKSKTPWYRRPKVIRNAVMAFFFLFLLDVAYTHQLLGGGPKGSPSVEAYCPLGGLEGLYLFVTTGGFIRRIQPSTMVVFGAVLLMTLVFSRGFCGWGCPFGSLQEWLGILGRKLFGKQFNPTGRWEKRLRSLRYVLLVVIIGFTWYLGTLVFRPYDPFLAFFHLGRGVDEMPWAYAALGAVVLGSLRYERFFCKYACPMGAVIGILGKFSLTKIVRDENDCKECNVCQKQCWAHVDFLSSKTINDPSCNHCLDCLEACPRPSVLSLKGVQWRIPQPVYATVLVAGLFMAVGATRLTGYWQTKESMVSFRNGRGELEAEQIRGWMTLNDISNGYGVPLAELYRRANLPERVGADTRLNLIAKTYKVQFEPEQMREAVKGFLQKAPPAQKKSEGKDHKSGGEQQVRGNMTLNEIAMKTGVPKDYILKALGSPKGVNPQAPMRDWIHSAGKTMQDVRDAVEAYKKAKK
;
A
#
# COMPACT_ATOMS: atom_id res chain seq x y z
N MET A 1 26.79 -11.78 -17.76
CA MET A 1 25.68 -12.56 -18.37
C MET A 1 26.00 -14.05 -18.57
N SER A 2 27.16 -14.56 -18.15
CA SER A 2 27.62 -15.95 -18.34
C SER A 2 27.16 -16.91 -17.22
N GLY A 3 25.85 -16.96 -16.93
CA GLY A 3 25.29 -17.81 -15.86
C GLY A 3 24.15 -18.75 -16.26
N LEU A 4 23.53 -18.54 -17.43
CA LEU A 4 22.45 -19.42 -17.89
C LEU A 4 23.05 -20.70 -18.49
N VAL A 5 22.82 -21.84 -17.83
CA VAL A 5 23.25 -23.14 -18.34
C VAL A 5 22.16 -23.66 -19.28
N GLN A 6 22.47 -23.66 -20.58
CA GLN A 6 21.67 -24.34 -21.60
C GLN A 6 21.50 -25.83 -21.24
N ILE A 7 20.31 -26.37 -21.46
CA ILE A 7 20.03 -27.80 -21.27
C ILE A 7 20.69 -28.57 -22.42
N LYS A 8 22.02 -28.70 -22.42
CA LYS A 8 22.70 -29.71 -23.24
C LYS A 8 22.69 -31.03 -22.49
N ASN A 9 22.21 -32.08 -23.17
CA ASN A 9 22.22 -33.47 -22.73
C ASN A 9 23.62 -33.85 -22.22
N GLY A 10 23.81 -33.82 -20.91
CA GLY A 10 25.13 -34.04 -20.31
C GLY A 10 25.06 -34.02 -18.79
N LYS A 11 25.31 -35.18 -18.20
CA LYS A 11 25.38 -35.45 -16.76
C LYS A 11 26.53 -34.66 -16.12
N SER A 12 26.37 -33.36 -15.90
CA SER A 12 27.34 -32.57 -15.13
C SER A 12 27.22 -32.94 -13.63
N LYS A 13 28.27 -33.58 -13.09
CA LYS A 13 28.40 -33.97 -11.67
C LYS A 13 28.86 -32.84 -10.76
N THR A 14 29.16 -31.65 -11.29
CA THR A 14 29.62 -30.49 -10.51
C THR A 14 28.43 -29.69 -9.98
N PRO A 15 28.45 -29.23 -8.71
CA PRO A 15 27.47 -28.26 -8.23
C PRO A 15 27.52 -27.02 -9.12
N TRP A 16 26.42 -26.71 -9.80
CA TRP A 16 26.35 -25.55 -10.70
C TRP A 16 26.31 -24.21 -9.94
N TYR A 17 26.29 -24.23 -8.60
CA TYR A 17 26.22 -23.06 -7.72
C TYR A 17 27.34 -23.08 -6.65
N ARG A 18 27.92 -21.91 -6.34
CA ARG A 18 28.76 -21.69 -5.15
C ARG A 18 28.05 -20.72 -4.19
N ARG A 19 27.72 -21.19 -2.97
CA ARG A 19 27.19 -20.44 -1.80
C ARG A 19 25.85 -19.67 -1.94
N PRO A 20 24.78 -20.27 -2.45
CA PRO A 20 23.49 -19.60 -2.65
C PRO A 20 22.73 -19.27 -1.35
N LYS A 21 22.87 -20.05 -0.28
CA LYS A 21 22.28 -19.71 1.03
C LYS A 21 22.78 -18.39 1.60
N VAL A 22 24.08 -18.14 1.43
CA VAL A 22 24.71 -16.88 1.89
C VAL A 22 24.10 -15.71 1.14
N ILE A 23 23.92 -15.84 -0.18
CA ILE A 23 23.29 -14.81 -1.01
C ILE A 23 21.85 -14.58 -0.56
N ARG A 24 21.05 -15.63 -0.35
CA ARG A 24 19.68 -15.46 0.14
C ARG A 24 19.64 -14.73 1.47
N ASN A 25 20.45 -15.18 2.43
CA ASN A 25 20.49 -14.57 3.76
C ASN A 25 20.93 -13.10 3.69
N ALA A 26 21.87 -12.76 2.80
CA ALA A 26 22.28 -11.39 2.56
C ALA A 26 21.13 -10.54 1.98
N VAL A 27 20.38 -11.05 1.01
CA VAL A 27 19.21 -10.35 0.44
C VAL A 27 18.11 -10.16 1.49
N MET A 28 17.80 -11.20 2.27
CA MET A 28 16.83 -11.13 3.36
C MET A 28 17.24 -10.10 4.42
N ALA A 29 18.51 -10.12 4.83
CA ALA A 29 19.06 -9.16 5.79
C ALA A 29 19.00 -7.73 5.24
N PHE A 30 19.33 -7.52 3.97
CA PHE A 30 19.25 -6.22 3.32
C PHE A 30 17.84 -5.62 3.39
N PHE A 31 16.80 -6.34 2.92
CA PHE A 31 15.43 -5.83 2.96
C PHE A 31 14.90 -5.65 4.38
N PHE A 32 15.30 -6.54 5.30
CA PHE A 32 14.92 -6.43 6.71
C PHE A 32 15.52 -5.19 7.37
N LEU A 33 16.83 -4.98 7.22
CA LEU A 33 17.52 -3.80 7.75
C LEU A 33 17.01 -2.51 7.10
N PHE A 34 16.73 -2.53 5.81
CA PHE A 34 16.12 -1.39 5.10
C PHE A 34 14.77 -1.00 5.72
N LEU A 35 13.83 -1.94 5.89
CA LEU A 35 12.55 -1.61 6.52
C LEU A 35 12.67 -1.25 8.00
N LEU A 36 13.64 -1.83 8.71
CA LEU A 36 13.90 -1.50 10.10
C LEU A 36 14.45 -0.07 10.24
N ASP A 37 15.32 0.36 9.34
CA ASP A 37 15.80 1.74 9.26
C ASP A 37 14.67 2.71 8.91
N VAL A 38 13.83 2.38 7.92
CA VAL A 38 12.63 3.18 7.59
C VAL A 38 11.70 3.29 8.80
N ALA A 39 11.43 2.19 9.50
CA ALA A 39 10.63 2.17 10.72
C ALA A 39 11.23 3.07 11.80
N TYR A 40 12.51 2.88 12.09
CA TYR A 40 13.22 3.63 13.12
C TYR A 40 13.21 5.14 12.81
N THR A 41 13.58 5.52 11.59
CA THR A 41 13.57 6.92 11.14
C THR A 41 12.17 7.50 11.11
N HIS A 42 11.12 6.73 10.77
CA HIS A 42 9.73 7.18 10.86
C HIS A 42 9.30 7.46 12.30
N GLN A 43 9.71 6.63 13.25
CA GLN A 43 9.41 6.86 14.66
C GLN A 43 10.17 8.07 15.24
N LEU A 44 11.37 8.37 14.75
CA LEU A 44 12.13 9.56 15.16
C LEU A 44 11.63 10.84 14.47
N LEU A 45 11.57 10.82 13.14
CA LEU A 45 11.32 11.99 12.30
C LEU A 45 9.83 12.21 12.01
N GLY A 46 8.95 11.27 12.32
CA GLY A 46 7.52 11.34 12.02
C GLY A 46 7.19 11.17 10.53
N GLY A 47 5.90 11.20 10.19
CA GLY A 47 5.37 10.95 8.84
C GLY A 47 5.20 12.17 7.94
N GLY A 48 5.71 13.34 8.32
CA GLY A 48 5.55 14.58 7.54
C GLY A 48 6.42 14.67 6.28
N PRO A 49 6.29 15.74 5.47
CA PRO A 49 7.09 15.95 4.26
C PRO A 49 8.60 15.92 4.50
N LYS A 50 9.04 16.49 5.63
CA LYS A 50 10.43 16.46 6.11
C LYS A 50 10.78 15.17 6.88
N GLY A 51 9.78 14.34 7.20
CA GLY A 51 9.91 13.10 7.96
C GLY A 51 10.29 11.88 7.09
N SER A 52 10.13 10.68 7.62
CA SER A 52 10.35 9.41 6.90
C SER A 52 9.00 8.79 6.53
N PRO A 53 8.87 8.08 5.39
CA PRO A 53 7.63 7.38 5.04
C PRO A 53 7.26 6.32 6.08
N SER A 54 5.96 6.06 6.25
CA SER A 54 5.53 4.93 7.08
C SER A 54 5.91 3.60 6.43
N VAL A 55 6.10 2.55 7.23
CA VAL A 55 6.36 1.20 6.71
C VAL A 55 5.21 0.65 5.86
N GLU A 56 3.99 1.17 6.05
CA GLU A 56 2.82 0.87 5.23
C GLU A 56 3.08 1.22 3.76
N ALA A 57 3.84 2.28 3.48
CA ALA A 57 4.17 2.74 2.13
C ALA A 57 4.93 1.70 1.29
N TYR A 58 5.55 0.72 1.96
CA TYR A 58 6.30 -0.39 1.34
C TYR A 58 5.60 -1.75 1.48
N CYS A 59 4.43 -1.80 2.14
CA CYS A 59 3.70 -3.04 2.36
C CYS A 59 2.76 -3.32 1.17
N PRO A 60 2.96 -4.42 0.41
CA PRO A 60 2.08 -4.74 -0.70
C PRO A 60 0.66 -5.13 -0.26
N LEU A 61 0.46 -5.48 1.01
CA LEU A 61 -0.87 -5.80 1.54
C LEU A 61 -1.79 -4.56 1.56
N GLY A 62 -1.26 -3.38 1.84
CA GLY A 62 -2.03 -2.14 1.74
C GLY A 62 -2.53 -1.88 0.32
N GLY A 63 -1.71 -2.26 -0.69
CA GLY A 63 -2.12 -2.22 -2.09
C GLY A 63 -3.29 -3.16 -2.40
N LEU A 64 -3.28 -4.37 -1.84
CA LEU A 64 -4.36 -5.35 -1.99
C LEU A 64 -5.69 -4.84 -1.39
N GLU A 65 -5.64 -4.31 -0.17
CA GLU A 65 -6.82 -3.79 0.53
C GLU A 65 -7.39 -2.55 -0.16
N GLY A 66 -6.51 -1.67 -0.66
CA GLY A 66 -6.92 -0.44 -1.32
C GLY A 66 -7.33 -0.57 -2.78
N LEU A 67 -7.12 -1.73 -3.39
CA LEU A 67 -7.31 -1.94 -4.82
C LEU A 67 -8.74 -1.63 -5.28
N TYR A 68 -9.76 -2.05 -4.52
CA TYR A 68 -11.15 -1.85 -4.89
C TYR A 68 -11.55 -0.38 -4.93
N LEU A 69 -11.17 0.39 -3.90
CA LEU A 69 -11.46 1.82 -3.88
C LEU A 69 -10.68 2.57 -4.96
N PHE A 70 -9.44 2.18 -5.22
CA PHE A 70 -8.67 2.70 -6.34
C PHE A 70 -9.37 2.45 -7.69
N VAL A 71 -9.84 1.23 -7.96
CA VAL A 71 -10.49 0.87 -9.23
C VAL A 71 -11.88 1.50 -9.38
N THR A 72 -12.66 1.58 -8.31
CA THR A 72 -14.06 2.06 -8.37
C THR A 72 -14.20 3.57 -8.26
N THR A 73 -13.36 4.22 -7.46
CA THR A 73 -13.46 5.67 -7.21
C THR A 73 -12.36 6.48 -7.87
N GLY A 74 -11.31 5.83 -8.40
CA GLY A 74 -10.10 6.51 -8.88
C GLY A 74 -9.29 7.18 -7.77
N GLY A 75 -9.73 7.09 -6.52
CA GLY A 75 -9.12 7.71 -5.35
C GLY A 75 -8.38 6.72 -4.45
N PHE A 76 -7.43 7.23 -3.67
CA PHE A 76 -6.74 6.47 -2.62
C PHE A 76 -7.49 6.59 -1.29
N ILE A 77 -7.58 5.49 -0.53
CA ILE A 77 -8.12 5.51 0.85
C ILE A 77 -7.18 6.33 1.74
N ARG A 78 -7.75 6.96 2.79
CA ARG A 78 -6.99 7.59 3.88
C ARG A 78 -5.81 6.69 4.29
N ARG A 79 -4.59 7.25 4.26
CA ARG A 79 -3.31 6.63 4.64
C ARG A 79 -2.67 5.66 3.65
N ILE A 80 -3.27 5.41 2.47
CA ILE A 80 -2.62 4.59 1.44
C ILE A 80 -1.78 5.49 0.53
N GLN A 81 -0.46 5.38 0.61
CA GLN A 81 0.44 6.06 -0.30
C GLN A 81 0.39 5.42 -1.71
N PRO A 82 0.54 6.20 -2.79
CA PRO A 82 0.65 5.66 -4.16
C PRO A 82 1.75 4.60 -4.32
N SER A 83 2.83 4.70 -3.53
CA SER A 83 3.89 3.69 -3.52
C SER A 83 3.41 2.28 -3.16
N THR A 84 2.35 2.14 -2.34
CA THR A 84 1.83 0.83 -1.94
C THR A 84 1.22 0.08 -3.13
N MET A 85 0.53 0.78 -4.03
CA MET A 85 -0.04 0.22 -5.26
C MET A 85 1.07 -0.20 -6.23
N VAL A 86 2.14 0.61 -6.33
CA VAL A 86 3.31 0.27 -7.14
C VAL A 86 3.99 -0.98 -6.60
N VAL A 87 4.26 -1.05 -5.29
CA VAL A 87 4.90 -2.21 -4.67
C VAL A 87 4.02 -3.45 -4.80
N PHE A 88 2.71 -3.32 -4.61
CA PHE A 88 1.76 -4.40 -4.82
C PHE A 88 1.79 -4.92 -6.26
N GLY A 89 1.66 -4.04 -7.25
CA GLY A 89 1.75 -4.40 -8.67
C GLY A 89 3.08 -5.05 -9.03
N ALA A 90 4.20 -4.49 -8.54
CA ALA A 90 5.53 -5.06 -8.72
C ALA A 90 5.61 -6.47 -8.12
N VAL A 91 5.11 -6.70 -6.90
CA VAL A 91 5.09 -8.02 -6.28
C VAL A 91 4.21 -9.01 -7.06
N LEU A 92 3.07 -8.59 -7.61
CA LEU A 92 2.24 -9.45 -8.46
C LEU A 92 2.94 -9.84 -9.77
N LEU A 93 3.54 -8.87 -10.47
CA LEU A 93 4.31 -9.12 -11.69
C LEU A 93 5.49 -10.05 -11.42
N MET A 94 6.24 -9.78 -10.35
CA MET A 94 7.34 -10.63 -9.92
C MET A 94 6.84 -12.01 -9.50
N THR A 95 5.60 -12.14 -9.01
CA THR A 95 4.99 -13.44 -8.71
C THR A 95 4.68 -14.23 -9.97
N LEU A 96 4.24 -13.58 -11.05
CA LEU A 96 4.04 -14.24 -12.34
C LEU A 96 5.35 -14.72 -12.96
N VAL A 97 6.47 -14.03 -12.72
CA VAL A 97 7.77 -14.48 -13.23
C VAL A 97 8.42 -15.53 -12.31
N PHE A 98 8.51 -15.21 -11.02
CA PHE A 98 9.33 -15.93 -10.03
C PHE A 98 8.53 -16.74 -9.02
N SER A 99 7.21 -16.91 -9.24
CA SER A 99 6.27 -17.46 -8.25
C SER A 99 6.36 -16.66 -6.94
N ARG A 100 6.11 -17.29 -5.81
CA ARG A 100 6.19 -16.66 -4.48
C ARG A 100 7.61 -16.30 -4.01
N GLY A 101 8.58 -16.13 -4.93
CA GLY A 101 9.96 -15.78 -4.65
C GLY A 101 10.15 -14.58 -3.74
N PHE A 102 9.29 -13.57 -3.85
CA PHE A 102 9.30 -12.41 -2.96
C PHE A 102 9.22 -12.81 -1.47
N CYS A 103 8.36 -13.78 -1.12
CA CYS A 103 8.27 -14.27 0.26
C CYS A 103 9.47 -15.13 0.71
N GLY A 104 10.19 -15.73 -0.24
CA GLY A 104 11.40 -16.51 0.03
C GLY A 104 12.65 -15.65 0.19
N TRP A 105 12.72 -14.51 -0.48
CA TRP A 105 13.95 -13.72 -0.63
C TRP A 105 13.85 -12.27 -0.15
N GLY A 106 12.73 -11.59 -0.40
CA GLY A 106 12.62 -10.14 -0.21
C GLY A 106 11.71 -9.69 0.92
N CYS A 107 10.78 -10.53 1.40
CA CYS A 107 9.82 -10.16 2.44
C CYS A 107 10.47 -10.10 3.83
N PRO A 108 10.50 -8.92 4.50
CA PRO A 108 11.11 -8.79 5.83
C PRO A 108 10.37 -9.57 6.91
N PHE A 109 9.03 -9.62 6.84
CA PHE A 109 8.22 -10.39 7.78
C PHE A 109 8.42 -11.90 7.63
N GLY A 110 8.62 -12.38 6.41
CA GLY A 110 8.99 -13.77 6.15
C GLY A 110 10.37 -14.11 6.72
N SER A 111 11.30 -13.16 6.64
CA SER A 111 12.65 -13.28 7.19
C SER A 111 12.65 -13.35 8.71
N LEU A 112 11.88 -12.47 9.37
CA LEU A 112 11.65 -12.51 10.81
C LEU A 112 11.17 -13.90 11.26
N GLN A 113 10.14 -14.45 10.61
CA GLN A 113 9.60 -15.75 11.01
C GLN A 113 10.56 -16.91 10.71
N GLU A 114 11.41 -16.80 9.68
CA GLU A 114 12.44 -17.81 9.41
C GLU A 114 13.52 -17.81 10.49
N TRP A 115 13.98 -16.63 10.93
CA TRP A 115 14.94 -16.51 12.01
C TRP A 115 14.35 -16.93 13.36
N LEU A 116 13.08 -16.60 13.63
CA LEU A 116 12.35 -17.15 14.78
C LEU A 116 12.27 -18.68 14.71
N GLY A 117 12.08 -19.25 13.53
CA GLY A 117 12.14 -20.69 13.33
C GLY A 117 13.52 -21.28 13.66
N ILE A 118 14.61 -20.66 13.18
CA ILE A 118 15.97 -21.07 13.51
C ILE A 118 16.22 -21.00 15.03
N LEU A 119 15.79 -19.92 15.68
CA LEU A 119 15.88 -19.77 17.12
C LEU A 119 15.05 -20.84 17.84
N GLY A 120 13.82 -21.07 17.39
CA GLY A 120 12.94 -22.11 17.91
C GLY A 120 13.52 -23.51 17.81
N ARG A 121 14.26 -23.85 16.73
CA ARG A 121 15.01 -25.11 16.63
C ARG A 121 16.09 -25.24 17.69
N LYS A 122 16.78 -24.13 18.01
CA LYS A 122 17.80 -24.13 19.06
C LYS A 122 17.18 -24.28 20.45
N LEU A 123 16.00 -23.69 20.68
CA LEU A 123 15.32 -23.72 21.98
C LEU A 123 14.54 -25.01 22.25
N PHE A 124 13.79 -25.51 21.27
CA PHE A 124 12.85 -26.62 21.42
C PHE A 124 13.27 -27.88 20.64
N GLY A 125 14.45 -27.88 20.02
CA GLY A 125 14.95 -28.97 19.19
C GLY A 125 14.21 -29.09 17.86
N LYS A 126 13.44 -30.17 17.65
CA LYS A 126 12.73 -30.39 16.39
C LYS A 126 11.50 -29.49 16.32
N GLN A 127 11.37 -28.72 15.24
CA GLN A 127 10.17 -27.95 14.96
C GLN A 127 8.96 -28.85 14.75
N PHE A 128 7.80 -28.38 15.18
CA PHE A 128 6.54 -29.07 14.96
C PHE A 128 6.01 -28.62 13.63
N ASN A 129 5.97 -29.56 12.70
CA ASN A 129 5.45 -29.28 11.38
C ASN A 129 4.48 -30.41 11.04
N PRO A 130 3.19 -30.24 11.41
CA PRO A 130 2.21 -31.30 11.30
C PRO A 130 1.95 -31.62 9.83
N THR A 131 1.69 -32.90 9.54
CA THR A 131 1.30 -33.37 8.21
C THR A 131 -0.10 -33.96 8.25
N GLY A 132 -0.81 -33.94 7.12
CA GLY A 132 -2.12 -34.61 6.98
C GLY A 132 -3.28 -33.65 6.71
N ARG A 133 -4.51 -34.17 6.84
CA ARG A 133 -5.74 -33.48 6.42
C ARG A 133 -6.00 -32.20 7.23
N TRP A 134 -5.76 -32.24 8.54
CA TRP A 134 -5.94 -31.08 9.42
C TRP A 134 -4.99 -29.93 9.09
N GLU A 135 -3.74 -30.26 8.77
CA GLU A 135 -2.78 -29.24 8.39
C GLU A 135 -3.13 -28.59 7.04
N LYS A 136 -3.63 -29.36 6.07
CA LYS A 136 -4.18 -28.80 4.81
C LYS A 136 -5.36 -27.87 5.06
N ARG A 137 -6.26 -28.21 6.00
CA ARG A 137 -7.37 -27.35 6.41
C ARG A 137 -6.88 -26.06 7.07
N LEU A 138 -5.94 -26.14 8.01
CA LEU A 138 -5.32 -24.96 8.62
C LEU A 138 -4.65 -24.07 7.57
N ARG A 139 -3.96 -24.65 6.58
CA ARG A 139 -3.39 -23.89 5.44
C ARG A 139 -4.45 -23.18 4.62
N SER A 140 -5.68 -23.70 4.55
CA SER A 140 -6.78 -23.05 3.82
C SER A 140 -7.36 -21.82 4.54
N LEU A 141 -7.13 -21.68 5.85
CA LEU A 141 -7.64 -20.55 6.63
C LEU A 141 -7.17 -19.20 6.10
N ARG A 142 -5.97 -19.12 5.52
CA ARG A 142 -5.48 -17.88 4.87
C ARG A 142 -6.37 -17.41 3.72
N TYR A 143 -7.06 -18.31 3.02
CA TYR A 143 -8.00 -17.96 1.96
C TYR A 143 -9.34 -17.50 2.52
N VAL A 144 -9.79 -18.12 3.62
CA VAL A 144 -10.98 -17.65 4.35
C VAL A 144 -10.74 -16.24 4.88
N LEU A 145 -9.60 -16.01 5.54
CA LEU A 145 -9.18 -14.69 6.01
C LEU A 145 -9.07 -13.68 4.89
N LEU A 146 -8.49 -14.06 3.74
CA LEU A 146 -8.44 -13.20 2.56
C LEU A 146 -9.85 -12.74 2.13
N VAL A 147 -10.79 -13.67 1.97
CA VAL A 147 -12.16 -13.36 1.53
C VAL A 147 -12.88 -12.48 2.56
N VAL A 148 -12.73 -12.78 3.85
CA VAL A 148 -13.31 -11.98 4.93
C VAL A 148 -12.73 -10.57 4.94
N ILE A 149 -11.40 -10.42 4.94
CA ILE A 149 -10.73 -9.11 4.97
C ILE A 149 -11.16 -8.28 3.77
N ILE A 150 -11.12 -8.85 2.56
CA ILE A 150 -11.51 -8.15 1.33
C ILE A 150 -12.99 -7.77 1.38
N GLY A 151 -13.88 -8.70 1.70
CA GLY A 151 -15.32 -8.46 1.76
C GLY A 151 -15.71 -7.36 2.74
N PHE A 152 -15.17 -7.39 3.96
CA PHE A 152 -15.43 -6.37 4.97
C PHE A 152 -14.77 -5.03 4.62
N THR A 153 -13.55 -5.04 4.07
CA THR A 153 -12.86 -3.81 3.62
C THR A 153 -13.67 -3.10 2.54
N TRP A 154 -14.26 -3.84 1.62
CA TRP A 154 -15.09 -3.27 0.55
C TRP A 154 -16.43 -2.77 1.07
N TYR A 155 -17.05 -3.50 1.98
CA TYR A 155 -18.32 -3.10 2.58
C TYR A 155 -18.19 -1.84 3.45
N LEU A 156 -17.16 -1.78 4.30
CA LEU A 156 -16.95 -0.68 5.26
C LEU A 156 -16.15 0.50 4.67
N GLY A 157 -15.49 0.30 3.53
CA GLY A 157 -14.62 1.31 2.91
C GLY A 157 -13.38 1.69 3.75
N THR A 158 -12.96 0.82 4.68
CA THR A 158 -11.84 1.05 5.61
C THR A 158 -10.92 -0.17 5.65
N LEU A 159 -9.64 0.02 6.03
CA LEU A 159 -8.66 -1.07 6.12
C LEU A 159 -8.92 -1.92 7.38
N VAL A 160 -9.78 -2.94 7.25
CA VAL A 160 -10.25 -3.75 8.39
C VAL A 160 -9.14 -4.59 9.02
N PHE A 161 -8.13 -4.97 8.25
CA PHE A 161 -7.03 -5.80 8.75
C PHE A 161 -5.93 -5.00 9.45
N ARG A 162 -5.80 -3.70 9.17
CA ARG A 162 -4.80 -2.81 9.78
C ARG A 162 -4.69 -2.94 11.32
N PRO A 163 -5.78 -2.90 12.11
CA PRO A 163 -5.70 -3.06 13.57
C PRO A 163 -5.30 -4.47 14.04
N TYR A 164 -5.22 -5.44 13.13
CA TYR A 164 -4.83 -6.82 13.40
C TYR A 164 -3.51 -7.21 12.69
N ASP A 165 -2.83 -6.28 12.01
CA ASP A 165 -1.66 -6.59 11.19
C ASP A 165 -0.38 -6.76 12.05
N PRO A 166 0.15 -7.99 12.20
CA PRO A 166 1.37 -8.22 12.98
C PRO A 166 2.62 -7.66 12.30
N PHE A 167 2.61 -7.48 10.97
CA PHE A 167 3.72 -6.82 10.28
C PHE A 167 3.80 -5.35 10.70
N LEU A 168 2.66 -4.66 10.72
CA LEU A 168 2.58 -3.27 11.15
C LEU A 168 3.03 -3.12 12.61
N ALA A 169 2.53 -3.97 13.51
CA ALA A 169 2.90 -3.96 14.93
C ALA A 169 4.40 -4.13 15.14
N PHE A 170 5.03 -5.06 14.42
CA PHE A 170 6.48 -5.30 14.53
C PHE A 170 7.30 -4.06 14.17
N PHE A 171 6.96 -3.43 13.03
CA PHE A 171 7.67 -2.25 12.55
C PHE A 171 7.23 -0.93 13.23
N HIS A 172 6.26 -0.95 14.15
CA HIS A 172 5.97 0.18 15.03
C HIS A 172 6.89 0.25 16.25
N LEU A 173 7.76 -0.74 16.45
CA LEU A 173 8.81 -0.75 17.48
C LEU A 173 8.27 -0.47 18.89
N GLY A 174 7.05 -0.92 19.20
CA GLY A 174 6.42 -0.77 20.51
C GLY A 174 5.78 0.59 20.80
N ARG A 175 5.87 1.59 19.91
CA ARG A 175 5.31 2.94 20.14
C ARG A 175 3.79 3.06 19.91
N GLY A 176 3.08 1.96 19.71
CA GLY A 176 1.64 1.95 19.42
C GLY A 176 0.88 0.80 20.09
N VAL A 177 1.41 0.27 21.19
CA VAL A 177 0.81 -0.88 21.90
C VAL A 177 -0.59 -0.52 22.41
N ASP A 178 -0.75 0.69 22.94
CA ASP A 178 -2.03 1.17 23.47
C ASP A 178 -3.04 1.46 22.34
N GLU A 179 -2.58 1.91 21.18
CA GLU A 179 -3.43 2.24 20.03
C GLU A 179 -3.89 1.00 19.24
N MET A 180 -3.06 -0.05 19.18
CA MET A 180 -3.31 -1.25 18.37
C MET A 180 -3.10 -2.55 19.15
N PRO A 181 -3.77 -2.76 20.30
CA PRO A 181 -3.52 -3.90 21.18
C PRO A 181 -3.72 -5.24 20.46
N TRP A 182 -4.70 -5.32 19.55
CA TRP A 182 -4.97 -6.51 18.76
C TRP A 182 -3.84 -6.85 17.76
N ALA A 183 -3.19 -5.85 17.16
CA ALA A 183 -2.06 -6.07 16.27
C ALA A 183 -0.83 -6.61 17.03
N TYR A 184 -0.59 -6.12 18.25
CA TYR A 184 0.47 -6.63 19.12
C TYR A 184 0.15 -8.01 19.69
N ALA A 185 -1.13 -8.30 20.01
CA ALA A 185 -1.56 -9.64 20.38
C ALA A 185 -1.36 -10.62 19.22
N ALA A 186 -1.71 -10.23 17.99
CA ALA A 186 -1.45 -11.00 16.79
C ALA A 186 0.06 -11.22 16.59
N LEU A 187 0.90 -10.18 16.76
CA LEU A 187 2.35 -10.29 16.69
C LEU A 187 2.89 -11.28 17.73
N GLY A 188 2.42 -11.21 18.98
CA GLY A 188 2.77 -12.16 20.04
C GLY A 188 2.45 -13.60 19.65
N ALA A 189 1.24 -13.84 19.12
CA ALA A 189 0.86 -15.15 18.60
C ALA A 189 1.73 -15.60 17.42
N VAL A 190 2.11 -14.68 16.52
CA VAL A 190 3.03 -14.99 15.41
C VAL A 190 4.42 -15.34 15.94
N VAL A 191 4.94 -14.63 16.94
CA VAL A 191 6.26 -14.91 17.52
C VAL A 191 6.26 -16.29 18.18
N LEU A 192 5.33 -16.53 19.10
CA LEU A 192 5.20 -17.82 19.79
C LEU A 192 4.95 -18.97 18.82
N GLY A 193 4.05 -18.76 17.85
CA GLY A 193 3.77 -19.70 16.78
C GLY A 193 5.00 -19.99 15.93
N SER A 194 5.79 -18.96 15.56
CA SER A 194 6.96 -19.10 14.69
C SER A 194 8.16 -19.77 15.36
N LEU A 195 8.24 -19.73 16.70
CA LEU A 195 9.22 -20.51 17.45
C LEU A 195 8.94 -22.02 17.35
N ARG A 196 7.67 -22.43 17.31
CA ARG A 196 7.30 -23.86 17.25
C ARG A 196 7.07 -24.37 15.83
N TYR A 197 6.48 -23.55 14.96
CA TYR A 197 6.10 -23.84 13.57
C TYR A 197 6.83 -22.88 12.63
N GLU A 198 7.55 -23.39 11.62
CA GLU A 198 8.23 -22.52 10.66
C GLU A 198 7.23 -21.63 9.91
N ARG A 199 7.50 -20.32 9.89
CA ARG A 199 6.73 -19.34 9.10
C ARG A 199 5.22 -19.42 9.39
N PHE A 200 4.85 -19.56 10.67
CA PHE A 200 3.48 -19.79 11.16
C PHE A 200 2.44 -18.88 10.49
N PHE A 201 2.65 -17.55 10.51
CA PHE A 201 1.71 -16.59 9.92
C PHE A 201 1.66 -16.72 8.40
N CYS A 202 2.82 -16.78 7.74
CA CYS A 202 2.91 -16.94 6.29
C CYS A 202 2.27 -18.24 5.78
N LYS A 203 2.24 -19.28 6.63
CA LYS A 203 1.66 -20.59 6.33
C LYS A 203 0.14 -20.60 6.49
N TYR A 204 -0.38 -20.04 7.58
CA TYR A 204 -1.78 -20.24 7.98
C TYR A 204 -2.68 -18.99 7.88
N ALA A 205 -2.14 -17.78 7.97
CA ALA A 205 -2.96 -16.58 8.17
C ALA A 205 -2.69 -15.43 7.19
N CYS A 206 -1.54 -15.41 6.50
CA CYS A 206 -1.16 -14.27 5.67
C CYS A 206 -2.06 -14.11 4.42
N PRO A 207 -2.86 -13.04 4.31
CA PRO A 207 -3.77 -12.83 3.18
C PRO A 207 -3.01 -12.53 1.88
N MET A 208 -1.95 -11.72 1.94
CA MET A 208 -1.07 -11.50 0.78
C MET A 208 -0.45 -12.82 0.30
N GLY A 209 -0.07 -13.70 1.24
CA GLY A 209 0.45 -15.02 0.96
C GLY A 209 -0.54 -15.94 0.23
N ALA A 210 -1.83 -15.76 0.47
CA ALA A 210 -2.91 -16.45 -0.22
C ALA A 210 -3.00 -16.00 -1.69
N VAL A 211 -3.02 -14.69 -1.95
CA VAL A 211 -3.09 -14.10 -3.30
C VAL A 211 -1.90 -14.55 -4.15
N ILE A 212 -0.67 -14.29 -3.70
CA ILE A 212 0.52 -14.67 -4.47
C ILE A 212 0.69 -16.18 -4.57
N GLY A 213 0.09 -16.96 -3.64
CA GLY A 213 0.10 -18.41 -3.71
C GLY A 213 -0.75 -18.94 -4.85
N ILE A 214 -1.90 -18.34 -5.09
CA ILE A 214 -2.74 -18.63 -6.26
C ILE A 214 -2.03 -18.15 -7.52
N LEU A 215 -1.57 -16.90 -7.53
CA LEU A 215 -0.92 -16.32 -8.71
C LEU A 215 0.36 -17.06 -9.10
N GLY A 216 1.13 -17.52 -8.12
CA GLY A 216 2.35 -18.30 -8.32
C GLY A 216 2.11 -19.66 -8.98
N LYS A 217 0.86 -20.18 -9.03
CA LYS A 217 0.55 -21.36 -9.84
C LYS A 217 0.74 -21.12 -11.33
N PHE A 218 0.57 -19.88 -11.77
CA PHE A 218 0.74 -19.46 -13.17
C PHE A 218 2.15 -18.92 -13.46
N SER A 219 3.10 -19.14 -12.54
CA SER A 219 4.45 -18.60 -12.68
C SER A 219 5.23 -19.21 -13.86
N LEU A 220 6.03 -18.38 -14.54
CA LEU A 220 6.93 -18.80 -15.62
C LEU A 220 8.09 -19.68 -15.14
N THR A 221 8.47 -19.55 -13.87
CA THR A 221 9.52 -20.37 -13.25
C THR A 221 8.93 -21.41 -12.32
N LYS A 222 9.44 -22.64 -12.39
CA LYS A 222 9.02 -23.77 -11.55
C LYS A 222 10.21 -24.60 -11.10
N ILE A 223 10.09 -25.20 -9.93
CA ILE A 223 11.02 -26.23 -9.48
C ILE A 223 10.63 -27.55 -10.15
N VAL A 224 11.57 -28.17 -10.84
CA VAL A 224 11.37 -29.40 -11.59
C VAL A 224 12.34 -30.46 -11.09
N ARG A 225 11.79 -31.64 -10.77
CA ARG A 225 12.49 -32.86 -10.37
C ARG A 225 12.83 -33.69 -11.60
N ASP A 226 14.03 -34.25 -11.62
CA ASP A 226 14.42 -35.32 -12.53
C ASP A 226 14.10 -36.68 -11.90
N GLU A 227 13.12 -37.38 -12.46
CA GLU A 227 12.63 -38.66 -11.94
C GLU A 227 13.66 -39.78 -12.11
N ASN A 228 14.50 -39.71 -13.14
CA ASN A 228 15.44 -40.77 -13.47
C ASN A 228 16.66 -40.77 -12.53
N ASP A 229 17.09 -39.59 -12.08
CA ASP A 229 18.24 -39.44 -11.17
C ASP A 229 17.83 -39.34 -9.69
N CYS A 230 16.55 -39.10 -9.40
CA CYS A 230 16.03 -39.08 -8.02
C CYS A 230 16.08 -40.47 -7.40
N LYS A 231 16.55 -40.55 -6.14
CA LYS A 231 16.56 -41.79 -5.33
C LYS A 231 15.63 -41.72 -4.13
N GLU A 232 14.68 -40.80 -4.14
CA GLU A 232 13.62 -40.69 -3.11
C GLU A 232 14.12 -40.60 -1.66
N CYS A 233 15.33 -40.08 -1.45
CA CYS A 233 15.97 -39.97 -0.13
C CYS A 233 15.25 -39.02 0.87
N ASN A 234 14.17 -38.36 0.45
CA ASN A 234 13.36 -37.42 1.25
C ASN A 234 14.10 -36.24 1.89
N VAL A 235 15.35 -35.96 1.50
CA VAL A 235 16.12 -34.80 2.01
C VAL A 235 15.43 -33.48 1.65
N CYS A 236 14.95 -33.33 0.42
CA CYS A 236 14.20 -32.15 0.00
C CYS A 236 12.87 -31.96 0.76
N GLN A 237 12.17 -33.06 1.08
CA GLN A 237 10.95 -33.01 1.88
C GLN A 237 11.23 -32.56 3.31
N LYS A 238 12.26 -33.14 3.95
CA LYS A 238 12.69 -32.79 5.31
C LYS A 238 13.17 -31.34 5.43
N GLN A 239 13.83 -30.83 4.40
CA GLN A 239 14.32 -29.44 4.37
C GLN A 239 13.22 -28.41 4.09
N CYS A 240 12.11 -28.82 3.47
CA CYS A 240 11.07 -27.88 3.05
C CYS A 240 10.15 -27.48 4.20
N TRP A 241 10.25 -26.23 4.63
CA TRP A 241 9.37 -25.63 5.65
C TRP A 241 7.88 -25.75 5.32
N ALA A 242 7.53 -25.72 4.03
CA ALA A 242 6.15 -25.76 3.54
C ALA A 242 5.60 -27.18 3.33
N HIS A 243 6.43 -28.22 3.50
CA HIS A 243 6.07 -29.63 3.25
C HIS A 243 5.38 -29.84 1.91
N VAL A 244 6.00 -29.29 0.86
CA VAL A 244 5.55 -29.57 -0.50
C VAL A 244 5.94 -31.00 -0.86
N ASP A 245 5.06 -31.66 -1.58
CA ASP A 245 5.31 -33.00 -2.07
C ASP A 245 6.24 -32.93 -3.30
N PHE A 246 7.42 -33.54 -3.16
CA PHE A 246 8.40 -33.62 -4.24
C PHE A 246 8.30 -34.89 -5.08
N LEU A 247 7.64 -35.94 -4.57
CA LEU A 247 7.68 -37.27 -5.18
C LEU A 247 6.48 -37.50 -6.09
N SER A 248 5.29 -37.05 -5.71
CA SER A 248 4.06 -37.30 -6.48
C SER A 248 3.98 -36.57 -7.83
N SER A 249 4.89 -35.62 -8.10
CA SER A 249 4.90 -34.90 -9.37
C SER A 249 6.30 -34.46 -9.78
N LYS A 250 6.52 -34.42 -11.10
CA LYS A 250 7.75 -33.90 -11.71
C LYS A 250 7.92 -32.39 -11.47
N THR A 251 6.83 -31.63 -11.50
CA THR A 251 6.84 -30.16 -11.37
C THR A 251 6.18 -29.75 -10.07
N ILE A 252 6.92 -29.06 -9.21
CA ILE A 252 6.42 -28.63 -7.91
C ILE A 252 5.53 -27.40 -8.10
N ASN A 253 4.22 -27.58 -7.95
CA ASN A 253 3.21 -26.53 -8.12
C ASN A 253 2.31 -26.36 -6.88
N ASP A 254 2.88 -26.50 -5.69
CA ASP A 254 2.17 -26.28 -4.43
C ASP A 254 2.12 -24.77 -4.10
N PRO A 255 0.93 -24.17 -3.88
CA PRO A 255 0.79 -22.75 -3.55
C PRO A 255 1.38 -22.38 -2.18
N SER A 256 1.87 -23.34 -1.39
CA SER A 256 2.62 -23.13 -0.15
C SER A 256 4.11 -22.89 -0.41
N CYS A 257 4.65 -23.31 -1.56
CA CYS A 257 6.06 -23.13 -1.92
C CYS A 257 6.40 -21.64 -2.07
N ASN A 258 7.33 -21.11 -1.26
CA ASN A 258 7.82 -19.72 -1.38
C ASN A 258 9.02 -19.55 -2.33
N HIS A 259 9.42 -20.60 -3.05
CA HIS A 259 10.60 -20.56 -3.92
C HIS A 259 11.87 -20.07 -3.18
N CYS A 260 12.09 -20.49 -1.93
CA CYS A 260 13.33 -20.23 -1.19
C CYS A 260 14.55 -20.98 -1.75
N LEU A 261 14.29 -22.05 -2.52
CA LEU A 261 15.26 -22.91 -3.19
C LEU A 261 16.21 -23.69 -2.26
N ASP A 262 15.90 -23.79 -0.96
CA ASP A 262 16.67 -24.62 0.00
C ASP A 262 16.73 -26.10 -0.41
N CYS A 263 15.67 -26.60 -1.04
CA CYS A 263 15.61 -27.99 -1.48
C CYS A 263 16.61 -28.32 -2.61
N LEU A 264 16.94 -27.35 -3.47
CA LEU A 264 17.96 -27.51 -4.52
C LEU A 264 19.36 -27.57 -3.91
N GLU A 265 19.58 -26.83 -2.82
CA GLU A 265 20.85 -26.79 -2.11
C GLU A 265 21.09 -28.02 -1.22
N ALA A 266 20.04 -28.48 -0.55
CA ALA A 266 20.12 -29.64 0.33
C ALA A 266 20.18 -30.97 -0.43
N CYS A 267 19.83 -31.01 -1.72
CA CYS A 267 19.80 -32.26 -2.47
C CYS A 267 21.23 -32.83 -2.62
N PRO A 268 21.49 -34.09 -2.18
CA PRO A 268 22.81 -34.73 -2.34
C PRO A 268 23.23 -34.91 -3.81
N ARG A 269 22.29 -34.78 -4.75
CA ARG A 269 22.52 -34.86 -6.19
C ARG A 269 22.10 -33.54 -6.86
N PRO A 270 23.05 -32.64 -7.19
CA PRO A 270 22.74 -31.28 -7.64
C PRO A 270 22.01 -31.20 -8.99
N SER A 271 21.94 -32.30 -9.74
CA SER A 271 21.21 -32.44 -11.01
C SER A 271 19.72 -32.75 -10.83
N VAL A 272 19.30 -33.27 -9.67
CA VAL A 272 17.94 -33.83 -9.48
C VAL A 272 16.88 -32.74 -9.37
N LEU A 273 17.17 -31.63 -8.70
CA LEU A 273 16.24 -30.51 -8.57
C LEU A 273 16.80 -29.30 -9.31
N SER A 274 15.98 -28.70 -10.17
CA SER A 274 16.36 -27.53 -10.95
C SER A 274 15.25 -26.49 -10.96
N LEU A 275 15.61 -25.21 -10.92
CA LEU A 275 14.69 -24.14 -11.21
C LEU A 275 14.67 -23.93 -12.71
N LYS A 276 13.57 -24.33 -13.37
CA LYS A 276 13.38 -24.14 -14.80
C LYS A 276 12.55 -22.89 -15.05
N GLY A 277 13.03 -22.06 -15.98
CA GLY A 277 12.18 -21.14 -16.73
C GLY A 277 11.65 -21.82 -17.99
N VAL A 278 11.16 -21.04 -18.95
CA VAL A 278 10.58 -21.56 -20.21
C VAL A 278 11.51 -22.57 -20.91
N GLN A 279 12.79 -22.24 -21.07
CA GLN A 279 13.77 -23.10 -21.76
C GLN A 279 15.15 -23.19 -21.06
N TRP A 280 15.31 -22.55 -19.89
CA TRP A 280 16.61 -22.38 -19.23
C TRP A 280 16.61 -22.93 -17.80
N ARG A 281 17.76 -23.43 -17.35
CA ARG A 281 18.04 -23.64 -15.91
C ARG A 281 18.54 -22.32 -15.33
N ILE A 282 17.80 -21.78 -14.36
CA ILE A 282 18.11 -20.47 -13.77
C ILE A 282 18.91 -20.69 -12.50
N PRO A 283 20.14 -20.15 -12.42
CA PRO A 283 20.91 -20.30 -11.21
C PRO A 283 20.43 -19.37 -10.09
N GLN A 284 20.58 -19.78 -8.83
CA GLN A 284 20.15 -19.01 -7.66
C GLN A 284 20.68 -17.56 -7.61
N PRO A 285 21.96 -17.27 -7.92
CA PRO A 285 22.44 -15.89 -7.98
C PRO A 285 21.71 -15.06 -9.05
N VAL A 286 21.50 -15.61 -10.25
CA VAL A 286 20.74 -14.91 -11.31
C VAL A 286 19.30 -14.71 -10.88
N TYR A 287 18.66 -15.71 -10.26
CA TYR A 287 17.32 -15.59 -9.71
C TYR A 287 17.24 -14.44 -8.70
N ALA A 288 18.18 -14.39 -7.74
CA ALA A 288 18.25 -13.33 -6.75
C ALA A 288 18.48 -11.96 -7.38
N THR A 289 19.44 -11.84 -8.31
CA THR A 289 19.75 -10.59 -9.01
C THR A 289 18.55 -10.07 -9.79
N VAL A 290 17.89 -10.91 -10.59
CA VAL A 290 16.72 -10.47 -11.36
C VAL A 290 15.55 -10.16 -10.44
N LEU A 291 15.37 -10.90 -9.34
CA LEU A 291 14.34 -10.60 -8.34
C LEU A 291 14.55 -9.22 -7.72
N VAL A 292 15.75 -8.94 -7.22
CA VAL A 292 16.10 -7.68 -6.57
C VAL A 292 16.07 -6.54 -7.58
N ALA A 293 16.74 -6.70 -8.72
CA ALA A 293 16.76 -5.69 -9.78
C ALA A 293 15.35 -5.39 -10.29
N GLY A 294 14.49 -6.39 -10.47
CA GLY A 294 13.10 -6.21 -10.89
C GLY A 294 12.31 -5.31 -9.95
N LEU A 295 12.45 -5.52 -8.63
CA LEU A 295 11.81 -4.67 -7.62
C LEU A 295 12.35 -3.23 -7.68
N PHE A 296 13.67 -3.06 -7.72
CA PHE A 296 14.29 -1.72 -7.80
C PHE A 296 13.99 -1.00 -9.12
N MET A 297 13.91 -1.71 -10.24
CA MET A 297 13.53 -1.16 -11.54
C MET A 297 12.07 -0.68 -11.51
N ALA A 298 11.15 -1.42 -10.90
CA ALA A 298 9.76 -0.96 -10.76
C ALA A 298 9.68 0.33 -9.93
N VAL A 299 10.44 0.42 -8.83
CA VAL A 299 10.55 1.64 -8.02
C VAL A 299 11.20 2.78 -8.81
N GLY A 300 12.29 2.51 -9.53
CA GLY A 300 13.02 3.50 -10.32
C GLY A 300 12.19 4.06 -11.47
N ALA A 301 11.52 3.20 -12.24
CA ALA A 301 10.65 3.59 -13.35
C ALA A 301 9.47 4.45 -12.87
N THR A 302 8.88 4.12 -11.72
CA THR A 302 7.79 4.91 -11.14
C THR A 302 8.25 6.21 -10.51
N ARG A 303 9.52 6.30 -10.07
CA ARG A 303 10.14 7.58 -9.69
C ARG A 303 10.32 8.50 -10.88
N LEU A 304 10.78 7.98 -12.03
CA LEU A 304 10.97 8.77 -13.24
C LEU A 304 9.64 9.33 -13.79
N THR A 305 8.54 8.60 -13.63
CA THR A 305 7.21 9.03 -14.07
C THR A 305 6.45 9.85 -13.04
N GLY A 306 7.03 10.10 -11.85
CA GLY A 306 6.40 10.90 -10.78
C GLY A 306 5.30 10.19 -9.99
N TYR A 307 4.95 8.94 -10.32
CA TYR A 307 3.95 8.13 -9.61
C TYR A 307 4.46 7.56 -8.27
N TRP A 308 5.78 7.50 -8.09
CA TRP A 308 6.36 7.05 -6.82
C TRP A 308 6.31 8.16 -5.76
N GLN A 309 5.30 8.07 -4.89
CA GLN A 309 5.17 8.93 -3.73
C GLN A 309 5.11 8.07 -2.47
N THR A 310 6.19 8.11 -1.68
CA THR A 310 6.27 7.43 -0.37
C THR A 310 5.97 8.37 0.79
N LYS A 311 6.13 9.68 0.59
CA LYS A 311 5.73 10.73 1.52
C LYS A 311 4.51 11.44 0.94
N GLU A 312 3.58 11.88 1.79
CA GLU A 312 2.52 12.81 1.36
C GLU A 312 3.22 14.09 0.87
N SER A 313 3.22 14.31 -0.46
CA SER A 313 4.00 15.39 -1.10
C SER A 313 3.40 16.78 -0.84
N MET A 314 2.18 16.86 -0.32
CA MET A 314 1.58 18.06 0.22
C MET A 314 0.64 17.66 1.36
N VAL A 315 0.60 18.44 2.44
CA VAL A 315 -0.51 18.35 3.39
C VAL A 315 -1.74 18.81 2.63
N SER A 316 -2.46 17.88 2.02
CA SER A 316 -3.75 18.20 1.45
C SER A 316 -4.71 18.37 2.61
N PHE A 317 -4.86 19.61 3.07
CA PHE A 317 -5.91 20.00 4.01
C PHE A 317 -7.31 19.81 3.40
N ARG A 318 -7.36 19.48 2.10
CA ARG A 318 -8.56 19.31 1.30
C ARG A 318 -8.81 17.83 0.97
N ASN A 319 -10.08 17.46 0.90
CA ASN A 319 -10.54 16.14 0.46
C ASN A 319 -10.43 15.98 -1.07
N GLY A 320 -10.80 14.81 -1.60
CA GLY A 320 -10.81 14.54 -3.06
C GLY A 320 -11.76 15.42 -3.88
N ARG A 321 -12.63 16.22 -3.23
CA ARG A 321 -13.51 17.22 -3.86
C ARG A 321 -12.96 18.65 -3.77
N GLY A 322 -11.82 18.85 -3.12
CA GLY A 322 -11.18 20.15 -2.94
C GLY A 322 -11.68 20.95 -1.73
N GLU A 323 -12.48 20.37 -0.83
CA GLU A 323 -13.02 21.03 0.37
C GLU A 323 -12.14 20.78 1.59
N LEU A 324 -11.97 21.76 2.48
CA LEU A 324 -11.20 21.58 3.72
C LEU A 324 -11.85 20.52 4.61
N GLU A 325 -11.07 19.53 5.03
CA GLU A 325 -11.55 18.39 5.81
C GLU A 325 -10.62 18.19 7.02
N ALA A 326 -11.16 18.32 8.23
CA ALA A 326 -10.38 18.22 9.48
C ALA A 326 -9.74 16.84 9.67
N GLU A 327 -10.31 15.83 9.04
CA GLU A 327 -9.81 14.47 9.02
C GLU A 327 -8.48 14.30 8.27
N GLN A 328 -7.99 15.33 7.58
CA GLN A 328 -6.64 15.37 7.02
C GLN A 328 -5.56 15.72 8.05
N ILE A 329 -5.93 16.14 9.27
CA ILE A 329 -4.99 16.41 10.36
C ILE A 329 -4.30 15.11 10.80
N ARG A 330 -2.98 15.14 10.87
CA ARG A 330 -2.12 14.02 11.29
C ARG A 330 -1.43 14.35 12.60
N GLY A 331 -1.13 13.32 13.39
CA GLY A 331 -0.47 13.49 14.69
C GLY A 331 0.94 14.10 14.61
N TRP A 332 1.62 14.00 13.46
CA TRP A 332 2.93 14.61 13.26
C TRP A 332 2.88 16.12 12.98
N MET A 333 1.71 16.67 12.66
CA MET A 333 1.54 18.10 12.38
C MET A 333 1.66 18.91 13.66
N THR A 334 2.07 20.16 13.52
CA THR A 334 2.14 21.14 14.61
C THR A 334 0.89 22.02 14.63
N LEU A 335 0.67 22.76 15.72
CA LEU A 335 -0.39 23.77 15.77
C LEU A 335 -0.18 24.84 14.69
N ASN A 336 1.08 25.19 14.40
CA ASN A 336 1.44 26.09 13.31
C ASN A 336 1.06 25.53 11.93
N ASP A 337 1.33 24.26 11.66
CA ASP A 337 0.96 23.62 10.40
C ASP A 337 -0.57 23.64 10.18
N ILE A 338 -1.33 23.41 11.25
CA ILE A 338 -2.80 23.38 11.22
C ILE A 338 -3.37 24.80 11.08
N SER A 339 -2.84 25.76 11.84
CA SER A 339 -3.21 27.17 11.76
C SER A 339 -3.02 27.70 10.34
N ASN A 340 -1.83 27.49 9.77
CA ASN A 340 -1.50 27.93 8.42
C ASN A 340 -2.29 27.18 7.35
N GLY A 341 -2.56 25.89 7.57
CA GLY A 341 -3.22 25.02 6.60
C GLY A 341 -4.72 25.19 6.47
N TYR A 342 -5.41 25.35 7.61
CA TYR A 342 -6.86 25.51 7.68
C TYR A 342 -7.30 26.96 7.86
N GLY A 343 -6.36 27.88 8.08
CA GLY A 343 -6.65 29.30 8.34
C GLY A 343 -7.30 29.54 9.72
N VAL A 344 -7.08 28.65 10.68
CA VAL A 344 -7.63 28.78 12.04
C VAL A 344 -6.62 29.52 12.91
N PRO A 345 -6.97 30.66 13.54
CA PRO A 345 -6.04 31.36 14.44
C PRO A 345 -5.55 30.44 15.57
N LEU A 346 -4.24 30.49 15.87
CA LEU A 346 -3.64 29.66 16.94
C LEU A 346 -4.40 29.77 18.26
N ALA A 347 -4.78 30.98 18.69
CA ALA A 347 -5.55 31.20 19.93
C ALA A 347 -6.87 30.41 19.96
N GLU A 348 -7.53 30.26 18.81
CA GLU A 348 -8.77 29.49 18.70
C GLU A 348 -8.50 27.98 18.72
N LEU A 349 -7.36 27.52 18.17
CA LEU A 349 -6.91 26.13 18.30
C LEU A 349 -6.63 25.78 19.77
N TYR A 350 -5.90 26.63 20.50
CA TYR A 350 -5.63 26.41 21.94
C TYR A 350 -6.94 26.33 22.74
N ARG A 351 -7.85 27.27 22.52
CA ARG A 351 -9.14 27.33 23.22
C ARG A 351 -10.01 26.11 22.93
N ARG A 352 -10.20 25.77 21.65
CA ARG A 352 -11.10 24.68 21.25
C ARG A 352 -10.57 23.29 21.56
N ALA A 353 -9.26 23.12 21.51
CA ALA A 353 -8.62 21.86 21.87
C ALA A 353 -8.32 21.75 23.38
N ASN A 354 -8.74 22.74 24.17
CA ASN A 354 -8.49 22.81 25.62
C ASN A 354 -7.00 22.62 25.99
N LEU A 355 -6.11 23.25 25.21
CA LEU A 355 -4.67 23.17 25.40
C LEU A 355 -4.16 24.37 26.20
N PRO A 356 -3.29 24.16 27.22
CA PRO A 356 -2.69 25.26 27.94
C PRO A 356 -1.65 26.00 27.09
N GLU A 357 -1.55 27.31 27.25
CA GLU A 357 -0.67 28.19 26.45
C GLU A 357 0.83 27.86 26.55
N ARG A 358 1.23 27.10 27.58
CA ARG A 358 2.61 26.60 27.73
C ARG A 358 3.03 25.59 26.64
N VAL A 359 2.08 25.02 25.90
CA VAL A 359 2.35 24.06 24.82
C VAL A 359 2.87 24.82 23.61
N GLY A 360 4.11 24.55 23.18
CA GLY A 360 4.71 25.25 22.05
C GLY A 360 4.01 24.92 20.73
N ALA A 361 3.74 25.93 19.91
CA ALA A 361 2.99 25.81 18.65
C ALA A 361 3.68 24.94 17.59
N ASP A 362 5.00 24.78 17.67
CA ASP A 362 5.81 23.90 16.82
C ASP A 362 5.93 22.46 17.34
N THR A 363 5.28 22.14 18.46
CA THR A 363 5.25 20.78 18.97
C THR A 363 4.27 19.94 18.15
N ARG A 364 4.69 18.73 17.76
CA ARG A 364 3.83 17.78 17.08
C ARG A 364 2.69 17.32 17.97
N LEU A 365 1.47 17.23 17.44
CA LEU A 365 0.29 16.84 18.20
C LEU A 365 0.48 15.54 19.01
N ASN A 366 1.07 14.50 18.41
CA ASN A 366 1.30 13.20 19.03
C ASN A 366 2.36 13.21 20.15
N LEU A 367 3.11 14.30 20.29
CA LEU A 367 4.09 14.48 21.36
C LEU A 367 3.58 15.39 22.47
N ILE A 368 2.51 16.17 22.25
CA ILE A 368 2.03 17.17 23.22
C ILE A 368 1.71 16.54 24.58
N ALA A 369 0.93 15.45 24.59
CA ALA A 369 0.54 14.78 25.83
C ALA A 369 1.76 14.31 26.64
N LYS A 370 2.73 13.70 25.97
CA LYS A 370 3.95 13.17 26.60
C LYS A 370 4.91 14.27 27.06
N THR A 371 5.14 15.27 26.21
CA THR A 371 6.10 16.35 26.47
C THR A 371 5.61 17.29 27.57
N TYR A 372 4.33 17.64 27.56
CA TYR A 372 3.76 18.63 28.49
C TYR A 372 2.95 18.02 29.63
N LYS A 373 2.85 16.68 29.70
CA LYS A 373 2.08 15.93 30.71
C LYS A 373 0.64 16.43 30.81
N VAL A 374 -0.02 16.56 29.66
CA VAL A 374 -1.43 17.01 29.55
C VAL A 374 -2.26 15.90 28.93
N GLN A 375 -3.55 15.83 29.27
CA GLN A 375 -4.48 14.94 28.59
C GLN A 375 -4.87 15.55 27.25
N PHE A 376 -4.20 15.11 26.19
CA PHE A 376 -4.44 15.61 24.84
C PHE A 376 -4.34 14.48 23.81
N GLU A 377 -5.36 14.35 22.98
CA GLU A 377 -5.37 13.39 21.87
C GLU A 377 -5.48 14.12 20.52
N PRO A 378 -4.77 13.68 19.47
CA PRO A 378 -4.86 14.32 18.15
C PRO A 378 -6.30 14.42 17.60
N GLU A 379 -7.23 13.56 18.04
CA GLU A 379 -8.65 13.67 17.67
C GLU A 379 -9.32 14.96 18.19
N GLN A 380 -8.94 15.44 19.37
CA GLN A 380 -9.46 16.71 19.91
C GLN A 380 -9.12 17.88 18.98
N MET A 381 -7.96 17.84 18.31
CA MET A 381 -7.61 18.83 17.31
C MET A 381 -8.46 18.72 16.04
N ARG A 382 -8.81 17.49 15.64
CA ARG A 382 -9.70 17.27 14.50
C ARG A 382 -11.09 17.81 14.79
N GLU A 383 -11.61 17.54 15.97
CA GLU A 383 -12.89 18.07 16.43
C GLU A 383 -12.88 19.60 16.54
N ALA A 384 -11.80 20.19 17.09
CA ALA A 384 -11.62 21.63 17.17
C ALA A 384 -11.69 22.31 15.79
N VAL A 385 -10.95 21.77 14.81
CA VAL A 385 -10.94 22.29 13.44
C VAL A 385 -12.26 22.00 12.73
N LYS A 386 -12.86 20.82 12.92
CA LYS A 386 -14.18 20.48 12.37
C LYS A 386 -15.25 21.44 12.84
N GLY A 387 -15.28 21.74 14.14
CA GLY A 387 -16.18 22.71 14.73
C GLY A 387 -15.91 24.15 14.29
N PHE A 388 -14.70 24.48 13.83
CA PHE A 388 -14.38 25.78 13.25
C PHE A 388 -14.84 25.88 11.80
N LEU A 389 -14.57 24.86 10.99
CA LEU A 389 -14.99 24.78 9.58
C LEU A 389 -16.52 24.77 9.44
N GLN A 390 -17.24 24.19 10.40
CA GLN A 390 -18.71 24.22 10.46
C GLN A 390 -19.28 25.57 10.94
N LYS A 391 -18.45 26.43 11.57
CA LYS A 391 -18.83 27.74 12.12
C LYS A 391 -18.21 28.92 11.36
N ALA A 392 -17.98 28.80 10.06
CA ALA A 392 -17.78 29.99 9.23
C ALA A 392 -19.15 30.54 8.80
N PRO A 393 -19.77 31.52 9.49
CA PRO A 393 -20.86 32.27 8.88
C PRO A 393 -20.30 32.99 7.65
N PRO A 394 -21.04 33.06 6.53
CA PRO A 394 -20.64 33.90 5.42
C PRO A 394 -20.47 35.34 5.94
N ALA A 395 -19.33 35.95 5.63
CA ALA A 395 -19.08 37.36 5.93
C ALA A 395 -20.13 38.22 5.22
N GLN A 396 -21.23 38.52 5.92
CA GLN A 396 -22.21 39.50 5.51
C GLN A 396 -21.60 40.89 5.71
N LYS A 397 -21.06 41.47 4.64
CA LYS A 397 -21.07 42.92 4.51
C LYS A 397 -22.53 43.34 4.34
N LYS A 398 -23.04 44.08 5.33
CA LYS A 398 -24.30 44.80 5.26
C LYS A 398 -24.26 45.77 4.07
N SER A 399 -25.17 45.59 3.13
CA SER A 399 -25.80 46.70 2.40
C SER A 399 -27.26 46.35 2.18
N GLU A 400 -28.10 47.29 2.55
CA GLU A 400 -29.55 47.22 2.65
C GLU A 400 -30.24 46.98 1.29
N GLY A 401 -31.44 46.41 1.38
CA GLY A 401 -32.53 46.72 0.45
C GLY A 401 -32.67 45.83 -0.79
N LYS A 402 -33.55 44.83 -0.68
CA LYS A 402 -34.82 44.70 -1.43
C LYS A 402 -35.18 43.24 -1.67
N ASP A 403 -36.44 42.94 -1.38
CA ASP A 403 -37.15 41.70 -1.71
C ASP A 403 -36.91 41.25 -3.15
N HIS A 404 -36.70 39.95 -3.37
CA HIS A 404 -37.45 39.18 -4.36
C HIS A 404 -37.11 37.68 -4.33
N LYS A 405 -38.14 36.88 -4.03
CA LYS A 405 -38.56 35.58 -4.59
C LYS A 405 -37.50 34.53 -5.00
N SER A 406 -37.71 33.34 -4.44
CA SER A 406 -37.18 32.05 -4.87
C SER A 406 -37.32 31.78 -6.39
N GLY A 407 -36.27 31.24 -7.02
CA GLY A 407 -36.38 30.45 -8.25
C GLY A 407 -35.16 30.43 -9.19
N GLY A 408 -34.56 29.23 -9.37
CA GLY A 408 -33.56 28.86 -10.41
C GLY A 408 -32.09 29.14 -10.03
N GLU A 409 -31.05 28.36 -10.34
CA GLU A 409 -30.84 27.14 -11.10
C GLU A 409 -29.42 26.60 -10.73
N GLN A 410 -29.29 25.38 -10.19
CA GLN A 410 -28.01 24.65 -10.06
C GLN A 410 -27.65 23.85 -11.34
N GLN A 411 -27.87 24.42 -12.54
CA GLN A 411 -27.76 23.62 -13.79
C GLN A 411 -26.36 23.62 -14.45
N VAL A 412 -25.54 24.66 -14.25
CA VAL A 412 -24.23 24.83 -14.91
C VAL A 412 -23.09 24.73 -13.89
N ARG A 413 -22.18 23.75 -14.10
CA ARG A 413 -21.03 23.45 -13.22
C ARG A 413 -19.71 23.70 -13.96
N GLY A 414 -18.67 24.12 -13.24
CA GLY A 414 -17.37 24.49 -13.83
C GLY A 414 -16.55 23.33 -14.40
N ASN A 415 -16.89 22.08 -14.04
CA ASN A 415 -16.28 20.89 -14.65
C ASN A 415 -16.92 20.50 -15.98
N MET A 416 -18.00 21.16 -16.41
CA MET A 416 -18.65 20.90 -17.69
C MET A 416 -17.91 21.63 -18.82
N THR A 417 -17.83 20.99 -19.98
CA THR A 417 -17.38 21.60 -21.24
C THR A 417 -18.47 22.50 -21.83
N LEU A 418 -18.10 23.39 -22.75
CA LEU A 418 -19.06 24.26 -23.43
C LEU A 418 -20.13 23.44 -24.19
N ASN A 419 -19.76 22.29 -24.76
CA ASN A 419 -20.69 21.40 -25.47
C ASN A 419 -21.69 20.75 -24.51
N GLU A 420 -21.25 20.30 -23.33
CA GLU A 420 -22.15 19.71 -22.32
C GLU A 420 -23.11 20.75 -21.76
N ILE A 421 -22.66 22.00 -21.57
CA ILE A 421 -23.52 23.10 -21.14
C ILE A 421 -24.57 23.39 -22.20
N ALA A 422 -24.18 23.48 -23.48
CA ALA A 422 -25.10 23.72 -24.58
C ALA A 422 -26.14 22.59 -24.71
N MET A 423 -25.70 21.34 -24.64
CA MET A 423 -26.58 20.17 -24.71
C MET A 423 -27.56 20.11 -23.54
N LYS A 424 -27.10 20.42 -22.33
CA LYS A 424 -27.93 20.32 -21.12
C LYS A 424 -28.91 21.49 -20.95
N THR A 425 -28.53 22.67 -21.39
CA THR A 425 -29.33 23.90 -21.21
C THR A 425 -30.15 24.27 -22.44
N GLY A 426 -29.87 23.65 -23.60
CA GLY A 426 -30.49 23.98 -24.89
C GLY A 426 -30.04 25.34 -25.45
N VAL A 427 -29.02 25.97 -24.85
CA VAL A 427 -28.48 27.26 -25.29
C VAL A 427 -27.36 27.03 -26.30
N PRO A 428 -27.38 27.66 -27.49
CA PRO A 428 -26.32 27.52 -28.48
C PRO A 428 -24.96 27.94 -27.92
N LYS A 429 -23.94 27.11 -28.13
CA LYS A 429 -22.55 27.36 -27.70
C LYS A 429 -22.01 28.72 -28.19
N ASP A 430 -22.38 29.15 -29.39
CA ASP A 430 -21.92 30.40 -30.00
C ASP A 430 -22.52 31.62 -29.29
N TYR A 431 -23.74 31.49 -28.76
CA TYR A 431 -24.35 32.53 -27.93
C TYR A 431 -23.60 32.68 -26.60
N ILE A 432 -23.30 31.57 -25.94
CA ILE A 432 -22.53 31.56 -24.68
C ILE A 432 -21.14 32.18 -24.90
N LEU A 433 -20.45 31.80 -25.97
CA LEU A 433 -19.14 32.38 -26.31
C LEU A 433 -19.21 33.87 -26.63
N LYS A 434 -20.25 34.33 -27.33
CA LYS A 434 -20.45 35.74 -27.64
C LYS A 434 -20.74 36.56 -26.39
N ALA A 435 -21.56 36.03 -25.48
CA ALA A 435 -21.85 36.66 -24.19
C ALA A 435 -20.60 36.76 -23.29
N LEU A 436 -19.68 35.80 -23.42
CA LEU A 436 -18.41 35.78 -22.69
C LEU A 436 -17.27 36.55 -23.39
N GLY A 437 -17.53 37.20 -24.54
CA GLY A 437 -16.56 38.05 -25.24
C GLY A 437 -15.58 37.32 -26.17
N SER A 438 -15.85 36.07 -26.56
CA SER A 438 -15.05 35.24 -27.48
C SER A 438 -13.53 35.29 -27.24
N PRO A 439 -13.04 34.69 -26.14
CA PRO A 439 -11.61 34.47 -25.96
C PRO A 439 -11.06 33.61 -27.13
N LYS A 440 -10.17 34.19 -27.95
CA LYS A 440 -9.55 33.49 -29.08
C LYS A 440 -8.68 32.33 -28.55
N GLY A 441 -8.88 31.13 -29.06
CA GLY A 441 -8.06 29.95 -28.74
C GLY A 441 -8.62 28.98 -27.68
N VAL A 442 -9.90 29.12 -27.29
CA VAL A 442 -10.52 28.19 -26.34
C VAL A 442 -10.84 26.85 -27.00
N ASN A 443 -10.32 25.77 -26.42
CA ASN A 443 -10.70 24.41 -26.79
C ASN A 443 -12.10 24.08 -26.23
N PRO A 444 -13.13 23.86 -27.07
CA PRO A 444 -14.50 23.59 -26.62
C PRO A 444 -14.67 22.28 -25.82
N GLN A 445 -13.66 21.41 -25.84
CA GLN A 445 -13.61 20.13 -25.13
C GLN A 445 -12.93 20.24 -23.76
N ALA A 446 -12.33 21.39 -23.43
CA ALA A 446 -11.77 21.63 -22.11
C ALA A 446 -12.87 22.07 -21.12
N PRO A 447 -12.83 21.60 -19.85
CA PRO A 447 -13.72 22.07 -18.79
C PRO A 447 -13.70 23.59 -18.65
N MET A 448 -14.86 24.19 -18.43
CA MET A 448 -14.99 25.65 -18.44
C MET A 448 -14.16 26.35 -17.37
N ARG A 449 -14.00 25.75 -16.19
CA ARG A 449 -13.17 26.29 -15.10
C ARG A 449 -11.69 26.47 -15.47
N ASP A 450 -11.20 25.72 -16.47
CA ASP A 450 -9.79 25.70 -16.83
C ASP A 450 -9.42 26.92 -17.70
N TRP A 451 -10.39 27.61 -18.30
CA TRP A 451 -10.17 28.78 -19.16
C TRP A 451 -11.08 29.98 -18.89
N ILE A 452 -12.16 29.84 -18.12
CA ILE A 452 -13.08 30.96 -17.84
C ILE A 452 -12.35 32.15 -17.17
N HIS A 453 -11.37 31.84 -16.31
CA HIS A 453 -10.56 32.84 -15.62
C HIS A 453 -9.53 33.52 -16.55
N SER A 454 -9.01 32.82 -17.57
CA SER A 454 -8.12 33.45 -18.56
C SER A 454 -8.88 34.40 -19.49
N ALA A 455 -10.21 34.25 -19.58
CA ALA A 455 -11.10 35.21 -20.23
C ALA A 455 -11.53 36.37 -19.32
N GLY A 456 -11.03 36.46 -18.07
CA GLY A 456 -11.42 37.49 -17.11
C GLY A 456 -12.87 37.37 -16.61
N LYS A 457 -13.45 36.17 -16.71
CA LYS A 457 -14.84 35.87 -16.33
C LYS A 457 -14.91 34.82 -15.23
N THR A 458 -16.09 34.66 -14.66
CA THR A 458 -16.40 33.68 -13.62
C THR A 458 -17.45 32.69 -14.11
N MET A 459 -17.61 31.57 -13.39
CA MET A 459 -18.69 30.62 -13.66
C MET A 459 -20.09 31.21 -13.45
N GLN A 460 -20.20 32.35 -12.75
CA GLN A 460 -21.47 33.04 -12.59
C GLN A 460 -21.86 33.77 -13.88
N ASP A 461 -20.91 34.41 -14.57
CA ASP A 461 -21.16 35.06 -15.87
C ASP A 461 -21.72 34.07 -16.92
N VAL A 462 -21.28 32.80 -16.86
CA VAL A 462 -21.79 31.73 -17.74
C VAL A 462 -23.24 31.39 -17.40
N ARG A 463 -23.58 31.30 -16.11
CA ARG A 463 -24.95 31.02 -15.64
C ARG A 463 -25.87 32.17 -16.02
N ASP A 464 -25.42 33.39 -15.81
CA ASP A 464 -26.16 34.59 -16.13
C ASP A 464 -26.41 34.70 -17.65
N ALA A 465 -25.43 34.33 -18.48
CA ALA A 465 -25.61 34.26 -19.94
C ALA A 465 -26.63 33.20 -20.38
N VAL A 466 -26.61 32.00 -19.76
CA VAL A 466 -27.58 30.93 -20.03
C VAL A 466 -28.98 31.35 -19.59
N GLU A 467 -29.11 31.98 -18.43
CA GLU A 467 -30.39 32.45 -17.90
C GLU A 467 -30.96 33.61 -18.73
N ALA A 468 -30.10 34.54 -19.16
CA ALA A 468 -30.48 35.63 -20.07
C ALA A 468 -31.01 35.10 -21.40
N TYR A 469 -30.38 34.08 -21.99
CA TYR A 469 -30.88 33.44 -23.22
C TYR A 469 -32.24 32.78 -23.02
N LYS A 470 -32.41 32.02 -21.92
CA LYS A 470 -33.67 31.35 -21.61
C LYS A 470 -34.81 32.36 -21.35
N LYS A 471 -34.50 33.51 -20.73
CA LYS A 471 -35.46 34.60 -20.53
C LYS A 471 -35.83 35.32 -21.81
N ALA A 472 -34.91 35.48 -22.76
CA ALA A 472 -35.18 36.11 -24.06
C ALA A 472 -35.97 35.23 -25.05
N LYS A 473 -36.09 33.92 -24.76
CA LYS A 473 -36.81 32.93 -25.60
C LYS A 473 -38.19 32.53 -25.05
N LYS A 474 -38.52 32.99 -23.85
CA LYS A 474 -39.86 32.96 -23.26
C LYS A 474 -40.55 34.28 -23.55
#